data_AF-A0A1B8VFY8-F1
#
_entry.id   AF-A0A1B8VFY8-F1
#
_cell.length_a   1.000
_cell.length_b   1.000
_cell.length_c   1.000
_cell.angle_alpha   90.00
_cell.angle_beta   90.00
_cell.angle_gamma   90.00
#
_symmetry.space_group_name_H-M   'P 1'
#
loop_
_entity.id
_entity.type
_entity.pdbx_description
1 polymer ?
#
loop_
_entity_poly.entity_id
_entity_poly.type
_entity_poly.pdbx_seq_one_letter_code
_entity_poly.pdbx_strand_id
1 'polypeptide(L)'
;MVIVPAEHPLDWKKPPVITLLLIVINVLIYFGYQGGDSTRREEAVRVYLDQDLLGHERPLFSASLERRDRLEADQQRALEALPRQQLAWLVLSDLEFGHELRALPAFQQDSAWQAARLKAEAARDLTSSLRFGFIPERFTVQGLLGSMFLHGSFWHLAGNMVFLFIFGFALEAALGRALYLGLYLFSGLCSGLLWWALDPSWVPGIGASGAISGLMGMYIGVYGLRRIQFFYWLGPLMGYLKAPALWILPLWLGKELFGLVRAADHVNYYAHIGGLVSGFLAVWLPRKLGRMPVDEAYLAKEDPEAPFKRALASLDEQIGRFALDQAAARGAELLRQFPGQPLLVERLYGVAKGRQDRGLMSETLKQLFALPPSPAADALLRRLAEESAASDTGLLAHPTIQLHLLRKLLQRNESVQALSSWRRLTRSAQRPELLPGLTLQLAKQVGQKGDLQAVRELSRFLRQHYPEADPTRQLTIYQQHLAP
;
A
#
# COMPACT_ATOMS: atom_id res chain seq x y z
N MET A 1 0.05 8.62 10.17
CA MET A 1 0.55 7.30 10.59
C MET A 1 -0.29 6.25 9.91
N VAL A 2 0.32 5.32 9.18
CA VAL A 2 -0.38 4.18 8.56
C VAL A 2 0.25 2.91 9.09
N ILE A 3 -0.55 1.99 9.63
CA ILE A 3 -0.10 0.66 10.04
C ILE A 3 -1.08 -0.35 9.45
N VAL A 4 -0.62 -1.20 8.54
CA VAL A 4 -1.49 -2.09 7.76
C VAL A 4 -0.89 -3.49 7.65
N PRO A 5 -1.70 -4.55 7.76
CA PRO A 5 -1.21 -5.91 7.53
C PRO A 5 -0.73 -6.08 6.09
N ALA A 6 0.42 -6.72 5.93
CA ALA A 6 1.16 -6.87 4.67
C ALA A 6 1.92 -8.22 4.64
N GLU A 7 1.23 -9.33 4.89
CA GLU A 7 1.87 -10.66 5.03
C GLU A 7 2.40 -11.26 3.74
N HIS A 8 1.70 -11.05 2.63
CA HIS A 8 2.04 -11.65 1.35
C HIS A 8 2.05 -10.58 0.26
N PRO A 9 3.02 -10.60 -0.67
CA PRO A 9 2.92 -9.82 -1.88
C PRO A 9 1.63 -10.20 -2.62
N LEU A 10 0.97 -9.20 -3.22
CA LEU A 10 -0.30 -9.37 -3.92
C LEU A 10 -0.18 -10.47 -4.99
N ASP A 11 -0.79 -11.63 -4.74
CA ASP A 11 -0.80 -12.74 -5.68
C ASP A 11 -1.89 -12.53 -6.74
N TRP A 12 -1.53 -11.79 -7.80
CA TRP A 12 -2.42 -11.47 -8.91
C TRP A 12 -2.90 -12.69 -9.71
N LYS A 13 -2.41 -13.92 -9.43
CA LYS A 13 -2.98 -15.15 -9.98
C LYS A 13 -4.34 -15.50 -9.35
N LYS A 14 -4.61 -15.01 -8.14
CA LYS A 14 -5.91 -15.09 -7.46
C LYS A 14 -6.38 -13.67 -7.10
N PRO A 15 -6.81 -12.84 -8.06
CA PRO A 15 -7.21 -11.48 -7.78
C PRO A 15 -8.47 -11.43 -6.90
N PRO A 16 -8.58 -10.45 -5.99
CA PRO A 16 -9.72 -10.29 -5.08
C PRO A 16 -10.89 -9.62 -5.82
N VAL A 17 -11.53 -10.38 -6.70
CA VAL A 17 -12.58 -9.89 -7.61
C VAL A 17 -13.74 -9.26 -6.85
N ILE A 18 -14.19 -9.87 -5.75
CA ILE A 18 -15.32 -9.35 -4.97
C ILE A 18 -14.93 -8.05 -4.26
N THR A 19 -13.74 -8.01 -3.66
CA THR A 19 -13.22 -6.82 -3.00
C THR A 19 -13.14 -5.65 -3.98
N LEU A 20 -12.59 -5.88 -5.18
CA LEU A 20 -12.51 -4.86 -6.24
C LEU A 20 -13.90 -4.45 -6.73
N LEU A 21 -14.83 -5.38 -6.89
CA LEU A 21 -16.21 -5.10 -7.28
C LEU A 21 -16.90 -4.21 -6.25
N LEU A 22 -16.78 -4.52 -4.96
CA LEU A 22 -17.32 -3.69 -3.87
C LEU A 22 -16.72 -2.28 -3.91
N ILE A 23 -15.41 -2.15 -4.13
CA ILE A 23 -14.75 -0.85 -4.27
C ILE A 23 -15.35 -0.06 -5.44
N VAL A 24 -15.45 -0.69 -6.62
CA VAL A 24 -16.02 -0.05 -7.81
C VAL A 24 -17.46 0.40 -7.57
N ILE A 25 -18.30 -0.45 -6.96
CA ILE A 25 -19.69 -0.10 -6.64
C ILE A 25 -19.75 1.13 -5.72
N ASN A 26 -18.95 1.17 -4.67
CA ASN A 26 -18.90 2.31 -3.74
C ASN A 26 -18.46 3.60 -4.44
N VAL A 27 -17.44 3.52 -5.30
CA VAL A 27 -16.95 4.66 -6.07
C VAL A 27 -18.01 5.17 -7.07
N LEU A 28 -18.69 4.26 -7.78
CA LEU A 28 -19.76 4.62 -8.71
C LEU A 28 -20.96 5.24 -8.00
N ILE A 29 -21.34 4.73 -6.82
CA ILE A 29 -22.42 5.31 -6.02
C ILE A 29 -22.03 6.71 -5.54
N TYR A 30 -20.81 6.90 -5.04
CA TYR A 30 -20.37 8.19 -4.52
C TYR A 30 -20.31 9.26 -5.62
N PHE A 31 -19.58 9.01 -6.71
CA PHE A 31 -19.42 10.02 -7.75
C PHE A 31 -20.62 10.12 -8.70
N GLY A 32 -21.32 9.01 -8.94
CA GLY A 32 -22.47 8.97 -9.84
C GLY A 32 -23.78 9.35 -9.14
N TYR A 33 -24.21 8.57 -8.16
CA TYR A 33 -25.51 8.77 -7.52
C TYR A 33 -25.50 9.91 -6.48
N GLN A 34 -24.54 9.92 -5.55
CA GLN A 34 -24.44 10.95 -4.50
C GLN A 34 -23.97 12.30 -5.05
N GLY A 35 -23.31 12.32 -6.22
CA GLY A 35 -22.93 13.55 -6.92
C GLY A 35 -24.10 14.49 -7.22
N GLY A 36 -25.33 13.98 -7.28
CA GLY A 36 -26.55 14.79 -7.45
C GLY A 36 -27.19 15.31 -6.16
N ASP A 37 -26.64 15.03 -4.98
CA ASP A 37 -27.27 15.41 -3.70
C ASP A 37 -27.28 16.91 -3.44
N SER A 38 -26.33 17.67 -3.98
CA SER A 38 -26.35 19.15 -3.88
C SER A 38 -27.61 19.71 -4.54
N THR A 39 -27.92 19.27 -5.77
CA THR A 39 -29.12 19.69 -6.50
C THR A 39 -30.39 19.22 -5.80
N ARG A 40 -30.44 17.98 -5.29
CA ARG A 40 -31.59 17.48 -4.52
C ARG A 40 -31.82 18.28 -3.24
N ARG A 41 -30.74 18.69 -2.57
CA ARG A 41 -30.78 19.54 -1.37
C ARG A 41 -31.29 20.94 -1.71
N GLU A 42 -30.76 21.57 -2.75
CA GLU A 42 -31.20 22.88 -3.23
C GLU A 42 -32.69 22.87 -3.58
N GLU A 43 -33.15 21.81 -4.25
CA GLU A 43 -34.57 21.61 -4.56
C GLU A 43 -35.43 21.49 -3.30
N ALA A 44 -35.02 20.67 -2.33
CA ALA A 44 -35.74 20.52 -1.07
C ALA A 44 -35.84 21.83 -0.29
N VAL A 45 -34.75 22.60 -0.24
CA VAL A 45 -34.72 23.93 0.38
C VAL A 45 -35.61 24.91 -0.37
N ARG A 46 -35.61 24.89 -1.71
CA ARG A 46 -36.48 25.73 -2.53
C ARG A 46 -37.95 25.44 -2.23
N VAL A 47 -38.37 24.18 -2.31
CA VAL A 47 -39.76 23.78 -2.00
C VAL A 47 -40.17 24.21 -0.59
N TYR A 48 -39.28 24.09 0.38
CA TYR A 48 -39.53 24.49 1.76
C TYR A 48 -39.70 26.01 1.92
N LEU A 49 -38.85 26.80 1.25
CA LEU A 49 -38.90 28.26 1.31
C LEU A 49 -40.07 28.86 0.51
N ASP A 50 -40.44 28.26 -0.63
CA ASP A 50 -41.55 28.71 -1.48
C ASP A 50 -42.91 28.56 -0.79
N GLN A 51 -43.00 27.72 0.23
CA GLN A 51 -44.19 27.53 1.06
C GLN A 51 -44.15 28.37 2.35
N ASP A 52 -43.17 29.25 2.50
CA ASP A 52 -42.90 30.10 3.69
C ASP A 52 -42.83 29.35 5.03
N LEU A 53 -42.51 28.05 5.00
CA LEU A 53 -42.47 27.19 6.19
C LEU A 53 -41.44 27.67 7.22
N LEU A 54 -40.32 28.24 6.76
CA LEU A 54 -39.27 28.73 7.64
C LEU A 54 -39.76 29.83 8.60
N GLY A 55 -40.70 30.68 8.17
CA GLY A 55 -41.25 31.75 9.01
C GLY A 55 -42.00 31.18 10.22
N HIS A 56 -42.75 30.10 10.01
CA HIS A 56 -43.54 29.42 11.03
C HIS A 56 -42.70 28.48 11.91
N GLU A 57 -41.78 27.73 11.30
CA GLU A 57 -41.09 26.63 11.97
C GLU A 57 -39.81 27.04 12.70
N ARG A 58 -39.17 28.16 12.31
CA ARG A 58 -37.94 28.64 12.97
C ARG A 58 -38.07 28.80 14.50
N PRO A 59 -39.08 29.51 15.05
CA PRO A 59 -39.17 29.68 16.51
C PRO A 59 -39.41 28.34 17.22
N LEU A 60 -40.16 27.43 16.61
CA LEU A 60 -40.41 26.08 17.14
C LEU A 60 -39.14 25.23 17.13
N PHE A 61 -38.32 25.37 16.09
CA PHE A 61 -37.04 24.69 15.97
C PHE A 61 -36.05 25.15 17.03
N SER A 62 -35.93 26.47 17.25
CA SER A 62 -35.10 27.03 18.32
C SER A 62 -35.52 26.50 19.69
N ALA A 63 -36.82 26.51 20.00
CA ALA A 63 -37.34 25.97 21.25
C ALA A 63 -37.12 24.45 21.40
N SER A 64 -37.15 23.70 20.29
CA SER A 64 -36.81 22.27 20.28
C SER A 64 -35.34 22.02 20.59
N LEU A 65 -34.43 22.82 20.02
CA LEU A 65 -32.99 22.69 20.30
C LEU A 65 -32.63 23.05 21.76
N GLU A 66 -33.28 24.06 22.33
CA GLU A 66 -33.15 24.41 23.75
C GLU A 66 -33.58 23.26 24.66
N ARG A 67 -34.73 22.63 24.39
CA ARG A 67 -35.20 21.47 25.16
C ARG A 67 -34.29 20.25 25.06
N ARG A 68 -33.63 20.06 23.91
CA ARG A 68 -32.73 18.92 23.64
C ARG A 68 -31.31 19.14 24.21
N ASP A 69 -31.09 20.19 25.01
CA ASP A 69 -29.78 20.53 25.62
C ASP A 69 -28.67 20.75 24.57
N ARG A 70 -29.04 21.20 23.36
CA ARG A 70 -28.12 21.34 22.22
C ARG A 70 -27.64 22.77 21.94
N LEU A 71 -28.05 23.76 22.72
CA LEU A 71 -27.66 25.16 22.51
C LEU A 71 -27.28 25.88 23.81
N GLU A 72 -26.00 26.21 23.95
CA GLU A 72 -25.57 27.30 24.82
C GLU A 72 -25.93 28.67 24.18
N ALA A 73 -26.02 29.75 24.97
CA ALA A 73 -26.45 31.08 24.49
C ALA A 73 -25.61 31.64 23.31
N ASP A 74 -24.35 31.21 23.17
CA ASP A 74 -23.48 31.60 22.06
C ASP A 74 -23.78 30.80 20.77
N GLN A 75 -24.23 29.56 20.90
CA GLN A 75 -24.63 28.71 19.77
C GLN A 75 -25.97 29.17 19.18
N GLN A 76 -26.86 29.71 20.02
CA GLN A 76 -28.12 30.30 19.57
C GLN A 76 -27.89 31.53 18.68
N ARG A 77 -26.96 32.41 19.06
CA ARG A 77 -26.54 33.55 18.23
C ARG A 77 -25.90 33.11 16.91
N ALA A 78 -25.12 32.03 16.92
CA ALA A 78 -24.54 31.46 15.71
C ALA A 78 -25.63 30.90 14.76
N LEU A 79 -26.67 30.25 15.30
CA LEU A 79 -27.82 29.74 14.55
C LEU A 79 -28.58 30.88 13.85
N GLU A 80 -28.78 32.00 14.55
CA GLU A 80 -29.50 33.16 14.02
C GLU A 80 -28.72 33.90 12.93
N ALA A 81 -27.39 33.79 12.93
CA ALA A 81 -26.52 34.37 11.92
C ALA A 81 -26.41 33.53 10.62
N LEU A 82 -27.00 32.33 10.59
CA LEU A 82 -26.92 31.45 9.42
C LEU A 82 -27.68 32.05 8.22
N PRO A 83 -27.14 31.90 6.98
CA PRO A 83 -27.86 32.22 5.77
C PRO A 83 -29.21 31.49 5.70
N ARG A 84 -30.25 32.18 5.19
CA ARG A 84 -31.64 31.66 5.12
C ARG A 84 -31.74 30.24 4.54
N GLN A 85 -30.99 29.95 3.48
CA GLN A 85 -30.96 28.63 2.83
C GLN A 85 -30.33 27.55 3.72
N GLN A 86 -29.27 27.88 4.46
CA GLN A 86 -28.61 26.94 5.38
C GLN A 86 -29.49 26.64 6.58
N LEU A 87 -30.13 27.67 7.15
CA LEU A 87 -31.10 27.49 8.23
C LEU A 87 -32.31 26.66 7.77
N ALA A 88 -32.83 26.93 6.57
CA ALA A 88 -33.90 26.12 5.97
C ALA A 88 -33.52 24.65 5.85
N TRP A 89 -32.32 24.34 5.34
CA TRP A 89 -31.84 22.96 5.29
C TRP A 89 -31.70 22.35 6.69
N LEU A 90 -31.16 23.08 7.66
CA LEU A 90 -30.98 22.60 9.02
C LEU A 90 -32.33 22.21 9.66
N VAL A 91 -33.34 23.07 9.56
CA VAL A 91 -34.70 22.81 10.08
C VAL A 91 -35.38 21.65 9.32
N LEU A 92 -35.21 21.61 8.00
CA LEU A 92 -35.84 20.57 7.17
C LEU A 92 -35.20 19.19 7.38
N SER A 93 -33.88 19.13 7.54
CA SER A 93 -33.11 17.88 7.68
C SER A 93 -33.07 17.31 9.09
N ASP A 94 -33.46 18.07 10.12
CA ASP A 94 -33.65 17.55 11.48
C ASP A 94 -34.90 16.67 11.56
N LEU A 95 -34.70 15.35 11.53
CA LEU A 95 -35.78 14.37 11.56
C LEU A 95 -36.46 14.26 12.92
N GLU A 96 -35.74 14.54 14.00
CA GLU A 96 -36.26 14.54 15.37
C GLU A 96 -37.19 15.74 15.56
N PHE A 97 -36.78 16.93 15.11
CA PHE A 97 -37.66 18.10 15.06
C PHE A 97 -38.89 17.84 14.18
N GLY A 98 -38.72 17.21 13.00
CA GLY A 98 -39.85 16.84 12.15
C GLY A 98 -40.84 15.88 12.85
N HIS A 99 -40.34 15.01 13.73
CA HIS A 99 -41.19 14.16 14.56
C HIS A 99 -41.91 14.96 15.66
N GLU A 100 -41.20 15.80 16.41
CA GLU A 100 -41.78 16.69 17.43
C GLU A 100 -42.85 17.61 16.84
N LEU A 101 -42.59 18.19 15.66
CA LEU A 101 -43.50 19.10 14.98
C LEU A 101 -44.85 18.45 14.71
N ARG A 102 -44.86 17.18 14.29
CA ARG A 102 -46.09 16.41 14.02
C ARG A 102 -46.91 16.11 15.27
N ALA A 103 -46.29 16.16 16.44
CA ALA A 103 -46.98 15.98 17.73
C ALA A 103 -47.68 17.27 18.21
N LEU A 104 -47.38 18.43 17.61
CA LEU A 104 -47.96 19.71 18.04
C LEU A 104 -49.44 19.81 17.63
N PRO A 105 -50.35 20.19 18.55
CA PRO A 105 -51.77 20.38 18.22
C PRO A 105 -51.98 21.41 17.11
N ALA A 106 -51.20 22.51 17.10
CA ALA A 106 -51.28 23.54 16.07
C ALA A 106 -50.94 23.00 14.67
N PHE A 107 -49.96 22.10 14.58
CA PHE A 107 -49.60 21.45 13.33
C PHE A 107 -50.71 20.50 12.86
N GLN A 108 -51.26 19.70 13.77
CA GLN A 108 -52.32 18.72 13.47
C GLN A 108 -53.63 19.37 13.01
N GLN A 109 -53.91 20.62 13.44
CA GLN A 109 -55.11 21.37 13.06
C GLN A 109 -54.95 22.12 11.73
N ASP A 110 -53.72 22.33 11.25
CA ASP A 110 -53.44 23.06 10.02
C ASP A 110 -53.12 22.12 8.84
N SER A 111 -54.14 21.83 8.04
CA SER A 111 -53.99 20.96 6.86
C SER A 111 -53.10 21.54 5.75
N ALA A 112 -53.02 22.87 5.64
CA ALA A 112 -52.20 23.53 4.63
C ALA A 112 -50.72 23.43 5.00
N TRP A 113 -50.39 23.68 6.28
CA TRP A 113 -49.05 23.48 6.81
C TRP A 113 -48.59 22.02 6.69
N GLN A 114 -49.46 21.06 7.03
CA GLN A 114 -49.17 19.64 6.84
C GLN A 114 -48.84 19.31 5.38
N ALA A 115 -49.67 19.74 4.43
CA ALA A 115 -49.45 19.48 3.01
C ALA A 115 -48.16 20.11 2.48
N ALA A 116 -47.88 21.36 2.88
CA ALA A 116 -46.66 22.06 2.51
C ALA A 116 -45.40 21.37 3.08
N ARG A 117 -45.41 21.00 4.36
CA ARG A 117 -44.30 20.28 5.01
C ARG A 117 -44.09 18.91 4.38
N LEU A 118 -45.16 18.14 4.12
CA LEU A 118 -45.05 16.83 3.45
C LEU A 118 -44.41 16.94 2.06
N LYS A 119 -44.73 17.99 1.29
CA LYS A 119 -44.12 18.25 -0.01
C LYS A 119 -42.61 18.56 0.12
N ALA A 120 -42.23 19.38 1.09
CA ALA A 120 -40.82 19.68 1.36
C ALA A 120 -40.04 18.45 1.84
N GLU A 121 -40.65 17.63 2.71
CA GLU A 121 -40.06 16.39 3.20
C GLU A 121 -39.92 15.34 2.10
N ALA A 122 -40.89 15.22 1.19
CA ALA A 122 -40.78 14.34 0.03
C ALA A 122 -39.60 14.72 -0.87
N ALA A 123 -39.34 16.03 -1.06
CA ALA A 123 -38.18 16.50 -1.80
C ALA A 123 -36.86 16.23 -1.04
N ARG A 124 -36.84 16.47 0.27
CA ARG A 124 -35.70 16.17 1.16
C ARG A 124 -35.34 14.69 1.13
N ASP A 125 -36.32 13.80 1.20
CA ASP A 125 -36.15 12.35 1.29
C ASP A 125 -35.64 11.74 -0.03
N LEU A 126 -35.45 12.54 -1.09
CA LEU A 126 -34.71 12.14 -2.29
C LEU A 126 -33.19 12.19 -2.12
N THR A 127 -32.68 12.95 -1.15
CA THR A 127 -31.24 13.01 -0.86
C THR A 127 -30.72 11.64 -0.42
N SER A 128 -29.50 11.27 -0.85
CA SER A 128 -29.02 9.89 -0.72
C SER A 128 -29.00 9.38 0.72
N SER A 129 -28.53 10.20 1.67
CA SER A 129 -28.41 9.84 3.08
C SER A 129 -29.76 9.63 3.76
N LEU A 130 -30.80 10.34 3.35
CA LEU A 130 -32.14 10.17 3.92
C LEU A 130 -32.93 9.06 3.22
N ARG A 131 -32.67 8.82 1.94
CA ARG A 131 -33.33 7.77 1.16
C ARG A 131 -32.80 6.37 1.43
N PHE A 132 -31.49 6.25 1.54
CA PHE A 132 -30.77 4.97 1.59
C PHE A 132 -29.84 4.85 2.79
N GLY A 133 -29.66 5.90 3.60
CA GLY A 133 -28.98 5.78 4.88
C GLY A 133 -29.83 5.03 5.90
N PHE A 134 -29.18 4.54 6.95
CA PHE A 134 -29.85 3.82 8.01
C PHE A 134 -30.19 4.79 9.13
N ILE A 135 -31.48 4.95 9.41
CA ILE A 135 -32.00 5.78 10.50
C ILE A 135 -32.64 4.82 11.50
N PRO A 136 -32.05 4.59 12.68
CA PRO A 136 -32.58 3.66 13.66
C PRO A 136 -34.06 3.88 14.02
N GLU A 137 -34.46 5.14 14.23
CA GLU A 137 -35.84 5.52 14.54
C GLU A 137 -36.81 5.36 13.36
N ARG A 138 -36.28 5.18 12.14
CA ARG A 138 -37.05 4.87 10.92
C ARG A 138 -36.51 3.60 10.28
N PHE A 139 -36.53 2.51 11.05
CA PHE A 139 -35.96 1.24 10.63
C PHE A 139 -36.49 0.80 9.25
N THR A 140 -35.58 0.65 8.29
CA THR A 140 -35.89 0.09 6.97
C THR A 140 -34.79 -0.87 6.55
N VAL A 141 -35.17 -1.97 5.90
CA VAL A 141 -34.23 -2.91 5.29
C VAL A 141 -33.40 -2.24 4.19
N GLN A 142 -34.03 -1.32 3.45
CA GLN A 142 -33.37 -0.49 2.45
C GLN A 142 -32.27 0.39 3.07
N GLY A 143 -32.52 1.03 4.22
CA GLY A 143 -31.52 1.82 4.92
C GLY A 143 -30.37 0.95 5.45
N LEU A 144 -30.68 -0.20 6.06
CA LEU A 144 -29.66 -1.14 6.56
C LEU A 144 -28.67 -1.56 5.47
N LEU A 145 -29.17 -1.94 4.29
CA LEU A 145 -28.33 -2.36 3.17
C LEU A 145 -27.72 -1.17 2.41
N GLY A 146 -28.50 -0.14 2.15
CA GLY A 146 -28.09 1.03 1.37
C GLY A 146 -26.98 1.83 2.04
N SER A 147 -27.04 1.98 3.38
CA SER A 147 -26.07 2.75 4.15
C SER A 147 -24.65 2.23 4.00
N MET A 148 -24.48 0.91 3.79
CA MET A 148 -23.19 0.25 3.58
C MET A 148 -22.44 0.77 2.34
N PHE A 149 -23.13 1.44 1.41
CA PHE A 149 -22.56 1.90 0.14
C PHE A 149 -22.48 3.42 -0.01
N LEU A 150 -23.03 4.18 0.94
CA LEU A 150 -23.03 5.62 0.93
C LEU A 150 -21.85 6.19 1.73
N HIS A 151 -21.32 7.34 1.30
CA HIS A 151 -20.21 8.00 1.99
C HIS A 151 -20.47 9.49 2.14
N GLY A 152 -20.14 10.05 3.31
CA GLY A 152 -20.39 11.46 3.63
C GLY A 152 -19.37 12.43 3.03
N SER A 153 -18.18 11.95 2.67
CA SER A 153 -17.11 12.77 2.10
C SER A 153 -16.13 11.91 1.30
N PHE A 154 -15.30 12.57 0.49
CA PHE A 154 -14.27 11.90 -0.30
C PHE A 154 -13.27 11.15 0.60
N TRP A 155 -12.84 11.76 1.70
CA TRP A 155 -11.91 11.14 2.63
C TRP A 155 -12.52 9.97 3.39
N HIS A 156 -13.83 10.02 3.67
CA HIS A 156 -14.55 8.87 4.22
C HIS A 156 -14.56 7.70 3.24
N LEU A 157 -14.87 7.94 1.95
CA LEU A 157 -14.78 6.92 0.90
C LEU A 157 -13.36 6.36 0.78
N ALA A 158 -12.36 7.22 0.59
CA ALA A 158 -10.97 6.81 0.40
C ALA A 158 -10.46 5.95 1.56
N GLY A 159 -10.75 6.35 2.81
CA GLY A 159 -10.41 5.58 4.00
C GLY A 159 -11.05 4.19 3.98
N ASN A 160 -12.36 4.10 3.72
CA ASN A 160 -13.06 2.82 3.66
C ASN A 160 -12.51 1.92 2.55
N MET A 161 -12.21 2.45 1.36
CA MET A 161 -11.69 1.65 0.25
C MET A 161 -10.30 1.09 0.53
N VAL A 162 -9.44 1.84 1.21
CA VAL A 162 -8.11 1.35 1.63
C VAL A 162 -8.24 0.17 2.59
N PHE A 163 -9.06 0.29 3.63
CA PHE A 163 -9.27 -0.81 4.59
C PHE A 163 -9.99 -2.00 3.97
N LEU A 164 -11.00 -1.75 3.13
CA LEU A 164 -11.69 -2.78 2.37
C LEU A 164 -10.72 -3.55 1.47
N PHE A 165 -9.83 -2.85 0.76
CA PHE A 165 -8.84 -3.50 -0.08
C PHE A 165 -7.88 -4.38 0.74
N ILE A 166 -7.33 -3.84 1.82
CA ILE A 166 -6.32 -4.53 2.63
C ILE A 166 -6.90 -5.80 3.29
N PHE A 167 -8.04 -5.67 3.99
CA PHE A 167 -8.65 -6.82 4.65
C PHE A 167 -9.36 -7.74 3.67
N GLY A 168 -10.04 -7.17 2.67
CA GLY A 168 -10.75 -7.93 1.65
C GLY A 168 -9.81 -8.78 0.81
N PHE A 169 -8.64 -8.28 0.43
CA PHE A 169 -7.65 -9.06 -0.31
C PHE A 169 -7.29 -10.36 0.43
N ALA A 170 -6.89 -10.24 1.70
CA ALA A 170 -6.46 -11.38 2.49
C ALA A 170 -7.62 -12.34 2.80
N LEU A 171 -8.79 -11.81 3.15
CA LEU A 171 -9.95 -12.63 3.50
C LEU A 171 -10.60 -13.31 2.30
N GLU A 172 -10.69 -12.65 1.15
CA GLU A 172 -11.22 -13.26 -0.07
C GLU A 172 -10.32 -14.41 -0.54
N ALA A 173 -9.00 -14.25 -0.42
CA ALA A 173 -8.05 -15.32 -0.70
C ALA A 173 -8.17 -16.49 0.29
N ALA A 174 -8.37 -16.21 1.59
CA ALA A 174 -8.44 -17.23 2.62
C ALA A 174 -9.80 -17.97 2.70
N LEU A 175 -10.91 -17.27 2.47
CA LEU A 175 -12.29 -17.78 2.64
C LEU A 175 -12.98 -18.10 1.31
N GLY A 176 -12.45 -17.60 0.20
CA GLY A 176 -13.09 -17.68 -1.11
C GLY A 176 -14.19 -16.62 -1.31
N ARG A 177 -14.52 -16.39 -2.58
CA ARG A 177 -15.34 -15.26 -3.04
C ARG A 177 -16.74 -15.19 -2.44
N ALA A 178 -17.50 -16.30 -2.52
CA ALA A 178 -18.90 -16.33 -2.12
C ALA A 178 -19.07 -16.19 -0.60
N LEU A 179 -18.25 -16.91 0.18
CA LEU A 179 -18.27 -16.85 1.63
C LEU A 179 -17.82 -15.48 2.13
N TYR A 180 -16.76 -14.90 1.55
CA TYR A 180 -16.31 -13.54 1.84
C TYR A 180 -17.43 -12.51 1.61
N LEU A 181 -18.11 -12.55 0.45
CA LEU A 181 -19.20 -11.62 0.16
C LEU A 181 -20.36 -11.76 1.16
N GLY A 182 -20.78 -13.00 1.45
CA GLY A 182 -21.85 -13.29 2.39
C GLY A 182 -21.53 -12.77 3.80
N LEU A 183 -20.30 -13.01 4.26
CA LEU A 183 -19.82 -12.53 5.55
C LEU A 183 -19.72 -11.00 5.61
N TYR A 184 -19.24 -10.34 4.55
CA TYR A 184 -19.20 -8.87 4.46
C TYR A 184 -20.60 -8.25 4.62
N LEU A 185 -21.58 -8.78 3.89
CA LEU A 185 -22.97 -8.32 3.97
C LEU A 185 -23.58 -8.61 5.35
N PHE A 186 -23.35 -9.82 5.88
CA PHE A 186 -23.82 -10.22 7.20
C PHE A 186 -23.29 -9.28 8.30
N SER A 187 -22.00 -8.97 8.31
CA SER A 187 -21.43 -8.06 9.30
C SER A 187 -21.96 -6.64 9.17
N GLY A 188 -22.22 -6.14 7.96
CA GLY A 188 -22.86 -4.84 7.76
C GLY A 188 -24.29 -4.79 8.32
N LEU A 189 -25.06 -5.86 8.13
CA LEU A 189 -26.39 -5.98 8.72
C LEU A 189 -26.34 -6.04 10.25
N CYS A 190 -25.48 -6.88 10.82
CA CYS A 190 -25.31 -6.96 12.28
C CYS A 190 -24.81 -5.65 12.89
N SER A 191 -23.98 -4.91 12.16
CA SER A 191 -23.53 -3.56 12.54
C SER A 191 -24.72 -2.61 12.71
N GLY A 192 -25.58 -2.48 11.70
CA GLY A 192 -26.78 -1.64 11.78
C GLY A 192 -27.78 -2.13 12.84
N LEU A 193 -27.98 -3.44 12.96
CA LEU A 193 -28.90 -4.02 13.95
C LEU A 193 -28.45 -3.77 15.39
N LEU A 194 -27.14 -3.87 15.69
CA LEU A 194 -26.65 -3.57 17.03
C LEU A 194 -26.79 -2.08 17.36
N TRP A 195 -26.50 -1.20 16.40
CA TRP A 195 -26.72 0.23 16.59
C TRP A 195 -28.19 0.53 16.90
N TRP A 196 -29.10 0.00 16.10
CA TRP A 196 -30.54 0.18 16.33
C TRP A 196 -31.03 -0.29 17.70
N ALA A 197 -30.50 -1.43 18.17
CA ALA A 197 -30.89 -1.98 19.47
C ALA A 197 -30.36 -1.17 20.67
N LEU A 198 -29.25 -0.45 20.52
CA LEU A 198 -28.56 0.21 21.63
C LEU A 198 -28.69 1.74 21.63
N ASP A 199 -28.85 2.36 20.46
CA ASP A 199 -28.91 3.81 20.29
C ASP A 199 -29.87 4.16 19.13
N PRO A 200 -31.19 4.08 19.38
CA PRO A 200 -32.19 4.49 18.41
C PRO A 200 -32.14 6.01 18.22
N SER A 201 -31.40 6.46 17.21
CA SER A 201 -31.26 7.87 16.87
C SER A 201 -32.01 8.26 15.59
N TRP A 202 -32.32 9.55 15.48
CA TRP A 202 -32.92 10.18 14.30
C TRP A 202 -31.90 10.63 13.24
N VAL A 203 -30.62 10.30 13.43
CA VAL A 203 -29.53 10.75 12.54
C VAL A 203 -29.25 9.66 11.51
N PRO A 204 -29.24 9.96 10.19
CA PRO A 204 -28.93 8.98 9.18
C PRO A 204 -27.45 8.55 9.25
N GLY A 205 -27.23 7.26 9.46
CA GLY A 205 -25.91 6.62 9.37
C GLY A 205 -25.61 6.17 7.94
N ILE A 206 -24.39 6.45 7.48
CA ILE A 206 -23.86 6.03 6.18
C ILE A 206 -22.40 5.59 6.32
N GLY A 207 -21.98 4.62 5.52
CA GLY A 207 -20.59 4.17 5.42
C GLY A 207 -20.45 2.65 5.41
N ALA A 208 -19.50 2.17 4.61
CA ALA A 208 -19.06 0.77 4.61
C ALA A 208 -18.34 0.37 5.91
N SER A 209 -18.03 1.33 6.79
CA SER A 209 -17.19 1.13 7.97
C SER A 209 -17.67 0.02 8.90
N GLY A 210 -18.99 -0.15 9.08
CA GLY A 210 -19.55 -1.22 9.90
C GLY A 210 -19.21 -2.62 9.37
N ALA A 211 -19.36 -2.83 8.06
CA ALA A 211 -18.98 -4.08 7.41
C ALA A 211 -17.46 -4.29 7.40
N ILE A 212 -16.67 -3.22 7.22
CA ILE A 212 -15.21 -3.25 7.30
C ILE A 212 -14.74 -3.60 8.72
N SER A 213 -15.36 -3.07 9.77
CA SER A 213 -15.11 -3.50 11.15
C SER A 213 -15.38 -5.01 11.30
N GLY A 214 -16.41 -5.53 10.62
CA GLY A 214 -16.62 -6.97 10.50
C GLY A 214 -15.49 -7.72 9.82
N LEU A 215 -14.96 -7.21 8.71
CA LEU A 215 -13.77 -7.79 8.08
C LEU A 215 -12.58 -7.83 9.05
N MET A 216 -12.39 -6.81 9.88
CA MET A 216 -11.35 -6.83 10.91
C MET A 216 -11.60 -7.94 11.95
N GLY A 217 -12.85 -8.11 12.39
CA GLY A 217 -13.25 -9.23 13.26
C GLY A 217 -12.97 -10.58 12.62
N MET A 218 -13.35 -10.76 11.36
CA MET A 218 -13.06 -11.97 10.57
C MET A 218 -11.57 -12.22 10.46
N TYR A 219 -10.78 -11.17 10.19
CA TYR A 219 -9.33 -11.25 10.10
C TYR A 219 -8.73 -11.75 11.41
N ILE A 220 -9.23 -11.33 12.56
CA ILE A 220 -8.83 -11.87 13.86
C ILE A 220 -9.29 -13.33 14.02
N GLY A 221 -10.48 -13.70 13.54
CA GLY A 221 -10.94 -15.09 13.52
C GLY A 221 -10.10 -16.01 12.61
N VAL A 222 -9.56 -15.47 11.51
CA VAL A 222 -8.70 -16.19 10.55
C VAL A 222 -7.23 -16.24 11.00
N TYR A 223 -6.67 -15.16 11.53
CA TYR A 223 -5.24 -15.11 11.85
C TYR A 223 -4.96 -15.32 13.34
N GLY A 224 -5.90 -15.00 14.23
CA GLY A 224 -5.78 -15.22 15.66
C GLY A 224 -4.51 -14.63 16.26
N LEU A 225 -3.69 -15.49 16.88
CA LEU A 225 -2.40 -15.12 17.47
C LEU A 225 -1.22 -15.24 16.49
N ARG A 226 -1.46 -15.56 15.21
CA ARG A 226 -0.39 -15.64 14.20
C ARG A 226 0.28 -14.27 14.08
N ARG A 227 1.62 -14.28 14.05
CA ARG A 227 2.43 -13.07 13.89
C ARG A 227 2.50 -12.71 12.42
N ILE A 228 1.80 -11.63 12.08
CA ILE A 228 1.68 -11.11 10.74
C ILE A 228 2.67 -9.95 10.54
N GLN A 229 3.08 -9.70 9.30
CA GLN A 229 3.83 -8.48 8.99
C GLN A 229 2.87 -7.30 8.91
N PHE A 230 3.19 -6.23 9.61
CA PHE A 230 2.57 -4.93 9.42
C PHE A 230 3.58 -4.00 8.76
N PHE A 231 3.17 -3.39 7.65
CA PHE A 231 3.85 -2.21 7.14
C PHE A 231 3.46 -1.03 8.01
N TYR A 232 4.45 -0.24 8.43
CA TYR A 232 4.20 1.02 9.13
C TYR A 232 4.89 2.19 8.42
N TRP A 233 4.17 3.31 8.37
CA TRP A 233 4.67 4.59 7.88
C TRP A 233 4.40 5.68 8.91
N LEU A 234 5.49 6.15 9.52
CA LEU A 234 5.53 7.16 10.58
C LEU A 234 6.38 8.36 10.12
N GLY A 235 5.99 8.97 9.00
CA GLY A 235 6.72 10.10 8.41
C GLY A 235 8.03 9.65 7.74
N PRO A 236 9.22 10.07 8.20
CA PRO A 236 10.50 9.59 7.64
C PRO A 236 10.81 8.13 7.99
N LEU A 237 10.16 7.58 9.02
CA LEU A 237 10.36 6.20 9.44
C LEU A 237 9.36 5.28 8.72
N MET A 238 9.88 4.39 7.89
CA MET A 238 9.11 3.35 7.22
C MET A 238 9.75 1.99 7.46
N GLY A 239 8.93 0.96 7.66
CA GLY A 239 9.44 -0.38 7.87
C GLY A 239 8.35 -1.42 8.00
N TYR A 240 8.78 -2.63 8.38
CA TYR A 240 7.90 -3.76 8.65
C TYR A 240 8.11 -4.21 10.08
N LEU A 241 7.03 -4.45 10.81
CA LEU A 241 7.07 -5.05 12.16
C LEU A 241 6.27 -6.35 12.13
N LYS A 242 6.74 -7.39 12.81
CA LYS A 242 5.97 -8.63 12.99
C LYS A 242 5.25 -8.59 14.33
N ALA A 243 3.93 -8.56 14.32
CA ALA A 243 3.10 -8.59 15.53
C ALA A 243 1.90 -9.52 15.35
N PRO A 244 1.29 -10.03 16.43
CA PRO A 244 0.05 -10.80 16.34
C PRO A 244 -1.03 -10.02 15.58
N ALA A 245 -1.83 -10.69 14.74
CA ALA A 245 -2.96 -10.06 14.02
C ALA A 245 -3.91 -9.29 14.96
N LEU A 246 -4.03 -9.75 16.21
CA LEU A 246 -4.79 -9.08 17.26
C LEU A 246 -4.38 -7.61 17.51
N TRP A 247 -3.16 -7.21 17.15
CA TRP A 247 -2.69 -5.82 17.28
C TRP A 247 -3.43 -4.82 16.37
N ILE A 248 -4.18 -5.31 15.39
CA ILE A 248 -5.14 -4.49 14.64
C ILE A 248 -6.17 -3.85 15.58
N LEU A 249 -6.59 -4.55 16.65
CA LEU A 249 -7.60 -4.05 17.59
C LEU A 249 -7.15 -2.80 18.35
N PRO A 250 -6.01 -2.77 19.09
CA PRO A 250 -5.54 -1.56 19.74
C PRO A 250 -5.29 -0.39 18.79
N LEU A 251 -4.76 -0.65 17.60
CA LEU A 251 -4.44 0.41 16.62
C LEU A 251 -5.70 1.07 16.07
N TRP A 252 -6.71 0.26 15.75
CA TRP A 252 -8.00 0.76 15.32
C TRP A 252 -8.75 1.44 16.47
N LEU A 253 -8.83 0.80 17.64
CA LEU A 253 -9.49 1.37 18.82
C LEU A 253 -8.83 2.68 19.26
N GLY A 254 -7.50 2.79 19.16
CA GLY A 254 -6.77 4.03 19.45
C GLY A 254 -7.09 5.15 18.47
N LYS A 255 -7.30 4.85 17.18
CA LYS A 255 -7.79 5.82 16.18
C LYS A 255 -9.23 6.25 16.51
N GLU A 256 -10.12 5.30 16.82
CA GLU A 256 -11.51 5.57 17.19
C GLU A 256 -11.61 6.44 18.46
N LEU A 257 -10.78 6.16 19.47
CA LEU A 257 -10.68 6.92 20.72
C LEU A 257 -10.07 8.32 20.49
N PHE A 258 -9.08 8.44 19.60
CA PHE A 258 -8.50 9.74 19.25
C PHE A 258 -9.52 10.63 18.52
N GLY A 259 -10.34 10.06 17.62
CA GLY A 259 -11.46 10.75 16.98
C GLY A 259 -12.49 11.26 17.99
N LEU A 260 -12.83 10.42 18.98
CA LEU A 260 -13.73 10.79 20.09
C LEU A 260 -13.21 12.00 20.87
N VAL A 261 -11.93 11.99 21.26
CA VAL A 261 -11.32 13.04 22.09
C VAL A 261 -11.19 14.38 21.35
N ARG A 262 -11.10 14.37 20.01
CA ARG A 262 -11.05 15.60 19.22
C ARG A 262 -12.43 16.21 18.91
N ALA A 263 -13.52 15.58 19.35
CA ALA A 263 -14.90 15.98 19.02
C ALA A 263 -15.12 16.22 17.51
N ALA A 264 -14.32 15.56 16.68
CA ALA A 264 -14.22 15.84 15.24
C ALA A 264 -15.05 14.87 14.38
N ASP A 265 -15.64 13.83 15.00
CA ASP A 265 -16.08 12.66 14.28
C ASP A 265 -17.54 12.28 14.62
N HIS A 266 -18.40 12.28 13.60
CA HIS A 266 -19.74 11.67 13.63
C HIS A 266 -19.66 10.14 13.49
N VAL A 267 -18.80 9.51 14.29
CA VAL A 267 -18.52 8.07 14.18
C VAL A 267 -19.41 7.27 15.12
N ASN A 268 -19.98 6.20 14.57
CA ASN A 268 -20.89 5.33 15.28
C ASN A 268 -20.18 4.09 15.85
N TYR A 269 -19.84 4.17 17.13
CA TYR A 269 -19.13 3.11 17.84
C TYR A 269 -19.95 1.82 17.98
N TYR A 270 -21.26 1.91 18.23
CA TYR A 270 -22.12 0.74 18.36
C TYR A 270 -22.18 -0.05 17.05
N ALA A 271 -22.30 0.65 15.92
CA ALA A 271 -22.26 0.03 14.61
C ALA A 271 -20.93 -0.72 14.40
N HIS A 272 -19.80 -0.08 14.69
CA HIS A 272 -18.49 -0.70 14.50
C HIS A 272 -18.27 -1.93 15.39
N ILE A 273 -18.68 -1.85 16.67
CA ILE A 273 -18.65 -2.99 17.60
C ILE A 273 -19.49 -4.15 17.07
N GLY A 274 -20.70 -3.86 16.56
CA GLY A 274 -21.61 -4.87 16.01
C GLY A 274 -21.01 -5.58 14.79
N GLY A 275 -20.38 -4.81 13.90
CA GLY A 275 -19.62 -5.37 12.79
C GLY A 275 -18.49 -6.28 13.27
N LEU A 276 -17.61 -5.76 14.11
CA LEU A 276 -16.42 -6.45 14.61
C LEU A 276 -16.75 -7.76 15.33
N VAL A 277 -17.67 -7.73 16.29
CA VAL A 277 -18.05 -8.92 17.07
C VAL A 277 -18.73 -9.95 16.19
N SER A 278 -19.67 -9.53 15.33
CA SER A 278 -20.36 -10.45 14.42
C SER A 278 -19.40 -11.12 13.42
N GLY A 279 -18.50 -10.35 12.82
CA GLY A 279 -17.50 -10.87 11.87
C GLY A 279 -16.52 -11.83 12.54
N PHE A 280 -16.06 -11.52 13.76
CA PHE A 280 -15.22 -12.42 14.54
C PHE A 280 -15.93 -13.74 14.83
N LEU A 281 -17.14 -13.69 15.40
CA LEU A 281 -17.89 -14.89 15.78
C LEU A 281 -18.29 -15.72 14.56
N ALA A 282 -18.67 -15.08 13.46
CA ALA A 282 -19.08 -15.76 12.22
C ALA A 282 -17.95 -16.56 11.57
N VAL A 283 -16.69 -16.23 11.83
CA VAL A 283 -15.52 -16.99 11.36
C VAL A 283 -14.97 -17.90 12.43
N TRP A 284 -14.71 -17.36 13.63
CA TRP A 284 -14.01 -18.06 14.70
C TRP A 284 -14.78 -19.31 15.16
N LEU A 285 -16.10 -19.21 15.35
CA LEU A 285 -16.90 -20.32 15.87
C LEU A 285 -17.01 -21.46 14.83
N PRO A 286 -17.44 -21.24 13.57
CA PRO A 286 -17.47 -22.30 12.57
C PRO A 286 -16.10 -22.92 12.30
N ARG A 287 -15.02 -22.13 12.32
CA ARG A 287 -13.66 -22.64 12.18
C ARG A 287 -13.26 -23.55 13.35
N LYS A 288 -13.51 -23.13 14.59
CA LYS A 288 -13.22 -23.94 15.79
C LYS A 288 -13.98 -25.27 15.76
N LEU A 289 -15.17 -25.28 15.16
CA LEU A 289 -15.98 -26.48 14.96
C LEU A 289 -15.59 -27.31 13.74
N GLY A 290 -14.57 -26.92 12.96
CA GLY A 290 -14.14 -27.61 11.74
C GLY A 290 -15.13 -27.51 10.57
N ARG A 291 -16.04 -26.53 10.61
CA ARG A 291 -17.15 -26.35 9.64
C ARG A 291 -16.92 -25.23 8.63
N MET A 292 -15.76 -24.58 8.65
CA MET A 292 -15.43 -23.49 7.73
C MET A 292 -14.24 -23.86 6.86
N PRO A 293 -14.39 -23.86 5.52
CA PRO A 293 -13.28 -24.04 4.61
C PRO A 293 -12.41 -22.78 4.65
N VAL A 294 -11.15 -22.93 5.06
CA VAL A 294 -10.13 -21.87 5.06
C VAL A 294 -8.93 -22.42 4.29
N ASP A 295 -8.38 -21.64 3.36
CA ASP A 295 -7.16 -22.01 2.63
C ASP A 295 -5.95 -21.93 3.58
N GLU A 296 -5.72 -22.99 4.36
CA GLU A 296 -4.59 -23.07 5.28
C GLU A 296 -3.24 -23.03 4.55
N ALA A 297 -3.18 -23.44 3.28
CA ALA A 297 -1.97 -23.33 2.46
C ALA A 297 -1.65 -21.86 2.13
N TYR A 298 -2.68 -21.04 1.86
CA TYR A 298 -2.51 -19.60 1.74
C TYR A 298 -2.05 -18.98 3.06
N LEU A 299 -2.65 -19.35 4.20
CA LEU A 299 -2.28 -18.79 5.50
C LEU A 299 -0.90 -19.27 6.01
N ALA A 300 -0.41 -20.40 5.52
CA ALA A 300 0.91 -20.95 5.85
C ALA A 300 1.99 -20.55 4.83
N LYS A 301 1.66 -19.74 3.82
CA LYS A 301 2.57 -19.32 2.75
C LYS A 301 3.64 -18.37 3.32
N GLU A 302 4.70 -18.90 3.92
CA GLU A 302 5.85 -18.06 4.27
C GLU A 302 6.47 -17.45 3.00
N ASP A 303 6.82 -16.16 3.04
CA ASP A 303 7.62 -15.54 1.98
C ASP A 303 8.92 -16.37 1.82
N PRO A 304 9.15 -17.02 0.66
CA PRO A 304 10.33 -17.87 0.46
C PRO A 304 11.65 -17.09 0.61
N GLU A 305 11.62 -15.77 0.46
CA GLU A 305 12.77 -14.89 0.70
C GLU A 305 12.87 -14.40 2.15
N ALA A 306 11.89 -14.64 3.01
CA ALA A 306 11.91 -14.17 4.40
C ALA A 306 13.12 -14.67 5.21
N PRO A 307 13.62 -15.91 5.05
CA PRO A 307 14.87 -16.32 5.67
C PRO A 307 16.06 -15.44 5.22
N PHE A 308 16.16 -15.18 3.92
CA PHE A 308 17.22 -14.35 3.35
C PHE A 308 17.11 -12.89 3.82
N LYS A 309 15.93 -12.28 3.76
CA LYS A 309 15.70 -10.89 4.20
C LYS A 309 16.05 -10.69 5.67
N ARG A 310 15.69 -11.64 6.54
CA ARG A 310 16.08 -11.62 7.98
C ARG A 310 17.58 -11.72 8.16
N ALA A 311 18.22 -12.62 7.42
CA ALA A 311 19.66 -12.78 7.46
C ALA A 311 20.40 -11.53 6.97
N LEU A 312 19.94 -10.91 5.89
CA LEU A 312 20.50 -9.68 5.34
C LEU A 312 20.31 -8.49 6.30
N ALA A 313 19.12 -8.33 6.89
CA ALA A 313 18.86 -7.27 7.87
C ALA A 313 19.75 -7.41 9.13
N SER A 314 19.96 -8.65 9.60
CA SER A 314 20.89 -8.92 10.70
C SER A 314 22.34 -8.57 10.33
N LEU A 315 22.75 -8.83 9.08
CA LEU A 315 24.05 -8.40 8.58
C LEU A 315 24.16 -6.88 8.51
N ASP A 316 23.14 -6.19 7.98
CA ASP A 316 23.09 -4.73 7.88
C ASP A 316 23.14 -4.06 9.28
N GLU A 317 22.51 -4.65 10.30
CA GLU A 317 22.61 -4.18 11.69
C GLU A 317 24.03 -4.28 12.24
N GLN A 318 24.73 -5.40 11.97
CA GLN A 318 26.14 -5.58 12.36
C GLN A 318 27.05 -4.58 11.65
N ILE A 319 26.82 -4.34 10.34
CA ILE A 319 27.55 -3.35 9.56
C ILE A 319 27.29 -1.93 10.11
N GLY A 320 26.03 -1.58 10.39
CA GLY A 320 25.64 -0.27 10.89
C GLY A 320 26.20 0.05 12.29
N ARG A 321 26.45 -0.97 13.11
CA ARG A 321 27.14 -0.83 14.41
C ARG A 321 28.66 -0.90 14.30
N PHE A 322 29.23 -0.95 13.09
CA PHE A 322 30.66 -1.13 12.84
C PHE A 322 31.25 -2.43 13.43
N ALA A 323 30.43 -3.45 13.69
CA ALA A 323 30.86 -4.76 14.18
C ALA A 323 31.40 -5.64 13.03
N LEU A 324 32.44 -5.16 12.34
CA LEU A 324 32.89 -5.73 11.06
C LEU A 324 33.43 -7.17 11.17
N ASP A 325 34.02 -7.56 12.31
CA ASP A 325 34.46 -8.96 12.52
C ASP A 325 33.27 -9.93 12.51
N GLN A 326 32.19 -9.58 13.21
CA GLN A 326 30.98 -10.38 13.26
C GLN A 326 30.28 -10.39 11.89
N ALA A 327 30.21 -9.23 11.23
CA ALA A 327 29.64 -9.10 9.90
C ALA A 327 30.39 -9.95 8.86
N ALA A 328 31.73 -10.02 8.94
CA ALA A 328 32.54 -10.84 8.05
C ALA A 328 32.28 -12.34 8.26
N ALA A 329 32.31 -12.81 9.51
CA ALA A 329 32.07 -14.21 9.84
C ALA A 329 30.65 -14.65 9.43
N ARG A 330 29.64 -13.83 9.76
CA ARG A 330 28.25 -14.08 9.38
C ARG A 330 28.07 -14.00 7.87
N GLY A 331 28.68 -13.02 7.23
CA GLY A 331 28.66 -12.84 5.77
C GLY A 331 29.11 -14.06 4.99
N ALA A 332 30.24 -14.67 5.37
CA ALA A 332 30.76 -15.88 4.75
C ALA A 332 29.82 -17.09 4.91
N GLU A 333 29.11 -17.18 6.04
CA GLU A 333 28.04 -18.17 6.23
C GLU A 333 26.86 -17.91 5.28
N LEU A 334 26.41 -16.65 5.19
CA LEU A 334 25.28 -16.26 4.35
C LEU A 334 25.55 -16.46 2.86
N LEU A 335 26.78 -16.28 2.38
CA LEU A 335 27.13 -16.58 0.98
C LEU A 335 26.92 -18.06 0.63
N ARG A 336 27.17 -18.96 1.59
CA ARG A 336 26.95 -20.40 1.42
C ARG A 336 25.48 -20.77 1.51
N GLN A 337 24.74 -20.11 2.40
CA GLN A 337 23.32 -20.37 2.62
C GLN A 337 22.44 -19.79 1.49
N PHE A 338 22.78 -18.61 0.98
CA PHE A 338 22.00 -17.87 -0.01
C PHE A 338 22.87 -17.45 -1.21
N PRO A 339 23.36 -18.41 -2.02
CA PRO A 339 24.20 -18.11 -3.17
C PRO A 339 23.44 -17.32 -4.24
N GLY A 340 24.16 -16.51 -5.02
CA GLY A 340 23.59 -15.77 -6.15
C GLY A 340 22.72 -14.56 -5.78
N GLN A 341 22.80 -14.06 -4.55
CA GLN A 341 22.04 -12.89 -4.09
C GLN A 341 22.84 -11.58 -4.30
N PRO A 342 22.44 -10.69 -5.23
CA PRO A 342 23.24 -9.49 -5.56
C PRO A 342 23.45 -8.53 -4.39
N LEU A 343 22.40 -8.30 -3.58
CA LEU A 343 22.47 -7.41 -2.42
C LEU A 343 23.45 -7.92 -1.36
N LEU A 344 23.49 -9.23 -1.13
CA LEU A 344 24.44 -9.83 -0.20
C LEU A 344 25.88 -9.63 -0.68
N VAL A 345 26.14 -9.89 -1.96
CA VAL A 345 27.46 -9.70 -2.58
C VAL A 345 27.89 -8.22 -2.50
N GLU A 346 26.97 -7.28 -2.72
CA GLU A 346 27.24 -5.84 -2.59
C GLU A 346 27.64 -5.45 -1.16
N ARG A 347 26.90 -5.91 -0.15
CA ARG A 347 27.21 -5.63 1.28
C ARG A 347 28.56 -6.22 1.67
N LEU A 348 28.82 -7.47 1.30
CA LEU A 348 30.06 -8.16 1.65
C LEU A 348 31.27 -7.63 0.91
N TYR A 349 31.10 -7.09 -0.29
CA TYR A 349 32.18 -6.38 -0.98
C TYR A 349 32.66 -5.18 -0.15
N GLY A 350 31.72 -4.40 0.38
CA GLY A 350 32.03 -3.27 1.28
C GLY A 350 32.74 -3.72 2.56
N VAL A 351 32.24 -4.77 3.22
CA VAL A 351 32.84 -5.32 4.45
C VAL A 351 34.24 -5.86 4.20
N ALA A 352 34.41 -6.69 3.16
CA ALA A 352 35.70 -7.29 2.82
C ALA A 352 36.74 -6.22 2.49
N LYS A 353 36.34 -5.18 1.74
CA LYS A 353 37.20 -4.03 1.44
C LYS A 353 37.58 -3.25 2.69
N GLY A 354 36.60 -2.88 3.52
CA GLY A 354 36.83 -2.10 4.73
C GLY A 354 37.77 -2.79 5.71
N ARG A 355 37.70 -4.12 5.79
CA ARG A 355 38.57 -4.95 6.64
C ARG A 355 39.91 -5.33 6.00
N GLN A 356 40.08 -5.09 4.69
CA GLN A 356 41.17 -5.69 3.90
C GLN A 356 41.22 -7.22 4.01
N ASP A 357 40.05 -7.86 4.17
CA ASP A 357 39.91 -9.30 4.35
C ASP A 357 40.00 -10.02 3.00
N ARG A 358 41.16 -10.62 2.72
CA ARG A 358 41.41 -11.32 1.45
C ARG A 358 40.56 -12.56 1.27
N GLY A 359 40.22 -13.27 2.36
CA GLY A 359 39.42 -14.49 2.31
C GLY A 359 38.00 -14.19 1.89
N LEU A 360 37.34 -13.28 2.63
CA LEU A 360 35.99 -12.85 2.33
C LEU A 360 35.89 -12.16 0.96
N MET A 361 36.90 -11.36 0.58
CA MET A 361 36.95 -10.74 -0.73
C MET A 361 36.96 -11.79 -1.85
N SER A 362 37.79 -12.83 -1.73
CA SER A 362 37.87 -13.90 -2.73
C SER A 362 36.52 -14.63 -2.91
N GLU A 363 35.85 -14.99 -1.81
CA GLU A 363 34.53 -15.64 -1.86
C GLU A 363 33.46 -14.72 -2.48
N THR A 364 33.47 -13.44 -2.10
CA THR A 364 32.54 -12.44 -2.61
C THR A 364 32.72 -12.24 -4.11
N LEU A 365 33.96 -12.13 -4.60
CA LEU A 365 34.25 -12.00 -6.03
C LEU A 365 33.85 -13.23 -6.84
N LYS A 366 34.04 -14.43 -6.27
CA LYS A 366 33.60 -15.68 -6.90
C LYS A 366 32.09 -15.68 -7.13
N GLN A 367 31.31 -15.23 -6.15
CA GLN A 367 29.86 -15.09 -6.26
C GLN A 367 29.47 -13.99 -7.25
N LEU A 368 30.11 -12.82 -7.19
CA LEU A 368 29.88 -11.71 -8.14
C LEU A 368 30.06 -12.16 -9.59
N PHE A 369 31.15 -12.86 -9.89
CA PHE A 369 31.39 -13.37 -11.24
C PHE A 369 30.46 -14.52 -11.63
N ALA A 370 29.76 -15.17 -10.70
CA ALA A 370 28.72 -16.14 -11.00
C ALA A 370 27.35 -15.50 -11.27
N LEU A 371 27.12 -14.24 -10.86
CA LEU A 371 25.81 -13.59 -10.99
C LEU A 371 25.37 -13.39 -12.46
N PRO A 372 24.07 -13.57 -12.75
CA PRO A 372 23.48 -13.17 -14.02
C PRO A 372 23.47 -11.64 -14.18
N PRO A 373 23.28 -11.12 -15.41
CA PRO A 373 23.14 -9.68 -15.65
C PRO A 373 21.98 -9.10 -14.84
N SER A 374 22.24 -8.04 -14.08
CA SER A 374 21.25 -7.31 -13.30
C SER A 374 21.78 -5.91 -12.95
N PRO A 375 20.93 -4.90 -12.78
CA PRO A 375 21.38 -3.54 -12.47
C PRO A 375 22.33 -3.46 -11.27
N ALA A 376 22.07 -4.25 -10.21
CA ALA A 376 22.91 -4.31 -9.02
C ALA A 376 24.29 -4.97 -9.29
N ALA A 377 24.31 -6.11 -9.98
CA ALA A 377 25.56 -6.78 -10.34
C ALA A 377 26.41 -5.93 -11.30
N ASP A 378 25.77 -5.24 -12.24
CA ASP A 378 26.43 -4.43 -13.25
C ASP A 378 27.06 -3.18 -12.61
N ALA A 379 26.34 -2.51 -11.70
CA ALA A 379 26.88 -1.42 -10.89
C ALA A 379 28.10 -1.85 -10.06
N LEU A 380 28.03 -3.03 -9.43
CA LEU A 380 29.14 -3.55 -8.63
C LEU A 380 30.36 -3.91 -9.49
N LEU A 381 30.17 -4.46 -10.69
CA LEU A 381 31.25 -4.74 -11.64
C LEU A 381 31.93 -3.47 -12.16
N ARG A 382 31.16 -2.41 -12.49
CA ARG A 382 31.73 -1.11 -12.87
C ARG A 382 32.58 -0.52 -11.75
N ARG A 383 32.03 -0.52 -10.54
CA ARG A 383 32.76 -0.08 -9.33
C ARG A 383 34.04 -0.89 -9.12
N LEU A 384 33.99 -2.21 -9.28
CA LEU A 384 35.17 -3.08 -9.19
C LEU A 384 36.25 -2.68 -10.20
N ALA A 385 35.86 -2.38 -11.44
CA ALA A 385 36.77 -1.99 -12.51
C ALA A 385 37.43 -0.64 -12.26
N GLU A 386 36.67 0.34 -11.78
CA GLU A 386 37.17 1.67 -11.41
C GLU A 386 38.12 1.58 -10.21
N GLU A 387 37.74 0.84 -9.17
CA GLU A 387 38.58 0.66 -7.99
C GLU A 387 39.84 -0.13 -8.30
N SER A 388 39.73 -1.15 -9.15
CA SER A 388 40.91 -1.84 -9.66
C SER A 388 41.77 -0.89 -10.49
N ALA A 389 41.21 0.02 -11.28
CA ALA A 389 41.93 1.02 -12.06
C ALA A 389 42.69 2.04 -11.21
N ALA A 390 42.31 2.24 -9.95
CA ALA A 390 42.96 3.20 -9.05
C ALA A 390 44.17 2.64 -8.28
N SER A 391 44.35 1.31 -8.17
CA SER A 391 45.43 0.69 -7.40
C SER A 391 46.22 -0.34 -8.20
N ASP A 392 47.55 -0.24 -8.18
CA ASP A 392 48.45 -1.20 -8.84
C ASP A 392 48.85 -2.38 -7.95
N THR A 393 48.45 -2.37 -6.68
CA THR A 393 48.72 -3.42 -5.71
C THR A 393 47.43 -3.96 -5.08
N GLY A 394 47.48 -5.21 -4.62
CA GLY A 394 46.36 -5.88 -3.95
C GLY A 394 45.64 -6.93 -4.80
N LEU A 395 44.65 -7.58 -4.19
CA LEU A 395 43.94 -8.72 -4.78
C LEU A 395 43.26 -8.37 -6.11
N LEU A 396 42.67 -7.17 -6.22
CA LEU A 396 41.97 -6.75 -7.43
C LEU A 396 42.89 -6.63 -8.65
N ALA A 397 44.17 -6.30 -8.45
CA ALA A 397 45.14 -6.21 -9.54
C ALA A 397 45.57 -7.59 -10.10
N HIS A 398 45.17 -8.69 -9.46
CA HIS A 398 45.58 -10.03 -9.87
C HIS A 398 45.09 -10.36 -11.30
N PRO A 399 45.94 -10.91 -12.19
CA PRO A 399 45.59 -11.17 -13.60
C PRO A 399 44.32 -12.01 -13.78
N THR A 400 44.12 -13.03 -12.94
CA THR A 400 42.92 -13.87 -12.97
C THR A 400 41.64 -13.07 -12.70
N ILE A 401 41.65 -12.13 -11.76
CA ILE A 401 40.49 -11.28 -11.44
C ILE A 401 40.23 -10.31 -12.58
N GLN A 402 41.28 -9.69 -13.14
CA GLN A 402 41.17 -8.82 -14.31
C GLN A 402 40.62 -9.54 -15.52
N LEU A 403 40.99 -10.80 -15.75
CA LEU A 403 40.45 -11.62 -16.82
C LEU A 403 38.94 -11.89 -16.64
N HIS A 404 38.51 -12.26 -15.44
CA HIS A 404 37.08 -12.48 -15.16
C HIS A 404 36.27 -11.19 -15.30
N LEU A 405 36.81 -10.09 -14.78
CA LEU A 405 36.21 -8.77 -14.88
C LEU A 405 36.07 -8.31 -16.34
N LEU A 406 37.14 -8.41 -17.13
CA LEU A 406 37.13 -8.12 -18.56
C LEU A 406 36.05 -8.90 -19.29
N ARG A 407 35.98 -10.23 -19.07
CA ARG A 407 34.95 -11.08 -19.70
C ARG A 407 33.54 -10.64 -19.33
N LYS A 408 33.29 -10.35 -18.06
CA LYS A 408 31.96 -9.96 -17.55
C LYS A 408 31.53 -8.58 -18.04
N LEU A 409 32.46 -7.63 -18.16
CA LEU A 409 32.20 -6.29 -18.70
C LEU A 409 31.95 -6.33 -20.21
N LEU A 410 32.72 -7.12 -20.96
CA LEU A 410 32.49 -7.32 -22.39
C LEU A 410 31.12 -7.94 -22.69
N GLN A 411 30.69 -8.92 -21.88
CA GLN A 411 29.35 -9.51 -21.98
C GLN A 411 28.22 -8.49 -21.77
N ARG A 412 28.49 -7.40 -21.04
CA ARG A 412 27.54 -6.34 -20.68
C ARG A 412 27.69 -5.09 -21.55
N ASN A 413 28.58 -5.11 -22.55
CA ASN A 413 28.91 -3.97 -23.40
C ASN A 413 29.46 -2.74 -22.63
N GLU A 414 30.09 -2.99 -21.47
CA GLU A 414 30.74 -1.99 -20.60
C GLU A 414 32.17 -1.68 -21.08
N SER A 415 32.27 -1.22 -22.32
CA SER A 415 33.55 -1.11 -23.04
C SER A 415 34.60 -0.20 -22.39
N VAL A 416 34.18 0.85 -21.68
CA VAL A 416 35.11 1.79 -21.00
C VAL A 416 35.80 1.11 -19.82
N GLN A 417 35.02 0.47 -18.95
CA GLN A 417 35.53 -0.30 -17.82
C GLN A 417 36.27 -1.56 -18.30
N ALA A 418 35.81 -2.20 -19.38
CA ALA A 418 36.51 -3.35 -19.97
C ALA A 418 37.91 -2.95 -20.47
N LEU A 419 38.06 -1.77 -21.06
CA LEU A 419 39.35 -1.25 -21.51
C LEU A 419 40.32 -1.03 -20.35
N SER A 420 39.86 -0.56 -19.19
CA SER A 420 40.73 -0.41 -18.02
C SER A 420 41.24 -1.77 -17.50
N SER A 421 40.37 -2.78 -17.44
CA SER A 421 40.75 -4.14 -17.06
C SER A 421 41.71 -4.78 -18.07
N TRP A 422 41.48 -4.55 -19.37
CA TRP A 422 42.37 -5.02 -20.43
C TRP A 422 43.77 -4.40 -20.29
N ARG A 423 43.89 -3.07 -20.14
CA ARG A 423 45.18 -2.38 -19.98
C ARG A 423 46.00 -2.90 -18.82
N ARG A 424 45.35 -3.32 -17.73
CA ARG A 424 46.02 -3.95 -16.59
C ARG A 424 46.51 -5.35 -16.93
N LEU A 425 45.65 -6.16 -17.54
CA LEU A 425 45.97 -7.52 -17.91
C LEU A 425 47.18 -7.58 -18.86
N THR A 426 47.31 -6.61 -19.79
CA THR A 426 48.44 -6.54 -20.73
C THR A 426 49.77 -6.13 -20.12
N ARG A 427 49.77 -5.47 -18.95
CA ARG A 427 50.98 -5.13 -18.19
C ARG A 427 51.56 -6.33 -17.45
N SER A 428 50.77 -7.37 -17.21
CA SER A 428 51.24 -8.60 -16.57
C SER A 428 52.14 -9.41 -17.51
N ALA A 429 53.20 -10.00 -16.97
CA ALA A 429 54.08 -10.92 -17.70
C ALA A 429 53.33 -12.21 -18.11
N GLN A 430 52.31 -12.61 -17.36
CA GLN A 430 51.55 -13.83 -17.60
C GLN A 430 50.24 -13.49 -18.33
N ARG A 431 50.25 -13.65 -19.66
CA ARG A 431 49.12 -13.30 -20.53
C ARG A 431 48.24 -14.53 -20.81
N PRO A 432 46.92 -14.45 -20.59
CA PRO A 432 46.00 -15.57 -20.87
C PRO A 432 45.91 -15.88 -22.37
N GLU A 433 45.75 -17.15 -22.73
CA GLU A 433 45.57 -17.60 -24.13
C GLU A 433 44.35 -16.98 -24.82
N LEU A 434 43.29 -16.70 -24.05
CA LEU A 434 42.05 -16.10 -24.57
C LEU A 434 42.19 -14.59 -24.88
N LEU A 435 43.29 -13.95 -24.49
CA LEU A 435 43.46 -12.51 -24.58
C LEU A 435 43.33 -11.96 -26.01
N PRO A 436 43.84 -12.60 -27.08
CA PRO A 436 43.68 -12.09 -28.45
C PRO A 436 42.21 -11.98 -28.87
N GLY A 437 41.40 -13.00 -28.57
CA GLY A 437 39.96 -13.01 -28.87
C GLY A 437 39.20 -11.94 -28.09
N LEU A 438 39.48 -11.78 -26.79
CA LEU A 438 38.88 -10.74 -25.96
C LEU A 438 39.30 -9.33 -26.41
N THR A 439 40.54 -9.17 -26.89
CA THR A 439 41.05 -7.89 -27.43
C THR A 439 40.31 -7.48 -28.69
N LEU A 440 40.05 -8.43 -29.61
CA LEU A 440 39.23 -8.18 -30.79
C LEU A 440 37.79 -7.81 -30.42
N GLN A 441 37.17 -8.54 -29.50
CA GLN A 441 35.81 -8.25 -29.03
C GLN A 441 35.72 -6.84 -28.44
N LEU A 442 36.67 -6.47 -27.59
CA LEU A 442 36.78 -5.12 -27.02
C LEU A 442 36.95 -4.07 -28.12
N ALA A 443 37.82 -4.31 -29.10
CA ALA A 443 38.08 -3.39 -30.20
C ALA A 443 36.82 -3.11 -31.04
N LYS A 444 36.00 -4.14 -31.29
CA LYS A 444 34.71 -3.97 -31.95
C LYS A 444 33.77 -3.09 -31.12
N GLN A 445 33.63 -3.34 -29.82
CA GLN A 445 32.74 -2.56 -28.94
C GLN A 445 33.17 -1.10 -28.79
N VAL A 446 34.45 -0.81 -28.59
CA VAL A 446 34.94 0.58 -28.47
C VAL A 446 34.87 1.31 -29.83
N GLY A 447 35.11 0.60 -30.93
CA GLY A 447 34.97 1.15 -32.29
C GLY A 447 33.51 1.52 -32.62
N GLN A 448 32.54 0.70 -32.23
CA GLN A 448 31.12 1.03 -32.37
C GLN A 448 30.71 2.29 -31.58
N LYS A 449 31.42 2.60 -30.49
CA LYS A 449 31.23 3.82 -29.70
C LYS A 449 32.10 5.00 -30.16
N GLY A 450 32.83 4.86 -31.26
CA GLY A 450 33.63 5.93 -31.86
C GLY A 450 35.02 6.15 -31.24
N ASP A 451 35.48 5.30 -30.31
CA ASP A 451 36.81 5.44 -29.69
C ASP A 451 37.91 4.83 -30.57
N LEU A 452 38.25 5.54 -31.65
CA LEU A 452 39.30 5.15 -32.60
C LEU A 452 40.71 5.13 -31.98
N GLN A 453 40.93 5.84 -30.87
CA GLN A 453 42.20 5.80 -30.16
C GLN A 453 42.40 4.46 -29.46
N ALA A 454 41.38 3.98 -28.75
CA ALA A 454 41.39 2.64 -28.14
C ALA A 454 41.52 1.54 -29.20
N VAL A 455 40.82 1.64 -30.34
CA VAL A 455 40.96 0.65 -31.44
C VAL A 455 42.42 0.57 -31.94
N ARG A 456 43.10 1.72 -32.09
CA ARG A 456 44.52 1.76 -32.49
C ARG A 456 45.44 1.16 -31.44
N GLU A 457 45.18 1.40 -30.16
CA GLU A 457 45.92 0.81 -29.03
C GLU A 457 45.82 -0.72 -29.04
N LEU A 458 44.59 -1.25 -29.12
CA LEU A 458 44.30 -2.69 -29.13
C LEU A 458 44.94 -3.39 -30.34
N SER A 459 44.87 -2.77 -31.52
CA SER A 459 45.49 -3.28 -32.74
C SER A 459 47.01 -3.30 -32.68
N ARG A 460 47.63 -2.25 -32.14
CA ARG A 460 49.09 -2.22 -31.92
C ARG A 460 49.52 -3.35 -31.01
N PHE A 461 48.79 -3.58 -29.92
CA PHE A 461 49.08 -4.67 -28.99
C PHE A 461 49.03 -6.04 -29.67
N LEU A 462 47.98 -6.33 -30.43
CA LEU A 462 47.84 -7.61 -31.15
C LEU A 462 48.96 -7.82 -32.17
N ARG A 463 49.31 -6.81 -32.96
CA ARG A 463 50.41 -6.92 -33.93
C ARG A 463 51.77 -7.15 -33.29
N GLN A 464 52.02 -6.54 -32.14
CA GLN A 464 53.30 -6.67 -31.44
C GLN A 464 53.47 -8.03 -30.75
N HIS A 465 52.39 -8.58 -30.19
CA HIS A 465 52.49 -9.74 -29.29
C HIS A 465 51.88 -11.02 -29.88
N TYR A 466 51.00 -10.90 -30.88
CA TYR A 466 50.26 -12.01 -31.49
C TYR A 466 50.14 -11.83 -33.02
N PRO A 467 51.24 -11.61 -33.77
CA PRO A 467 51.18 -11.26 -35.20
C PRO A 467 50.46 -12.31 -36.06
N GLU A 468 50.63 -13.59 -35.73
CA GLU A 468 50.04 -14.71 -36.50
C GLU A 468 48.63 -15.11 -36.04
N ALA A 469 48.10 -14.49 -34.99
CA ALA A 469 46.79 -14.85 -34.47
C ALA A 469 45.65 -14.34 -35.37
N ASP A 470 44.63 -15.18 -35.60
CA ASP A 470 43.45 -14.80 -36.40
C ASP A 470 42.77 -13.49 -35.94
N PRO A 471 42.61 -13.22 -34.62
CA PRO A 471 42.12 -11.93 -34.14
C PRO A 471 42.90 -10.69 -34.63
N THR A 472 44.20 -10.83 -34.88
CA THR A 472 45.06 -9.75 -35.41
C THR A 472 44.72 -9.44 -36.86
N ARG A 473 44.48 -10.46 -37.68
CA ARG A 473 44.04 -10.31 -39.08
C ARG A 473 42.66 -9.68 -39.14
N GLN A 474 41.71 -10.19 -38.34
CA GLN A 474 40.35 -9.66 -38.29
C GLN A 474 40.31 -8.19 -37.85
N LEU A 475 41.10 -7.81 -36.84
CA LEU A 475 41.13 -6.42 -36.36
C LEU A 475 41.73 -5.48 -37.41
N THR A 476 42.70 -5.95 -38.20
CA THR A 476 43.29 -5.15 -39.29
C THR A 476 42.26 -4.83 -40.37
N ILE A 477 41.44 -5.82 -40.77
CA ILE A 477 40.33 -5.61 -41.71
C ILE A 477 39.28 -4.66 -41.12
N TYR A 478 38.90 -4.87 -39.85
CA TYR A 478 37.93 -4.00 -39.18
C TYR A 478 38.38 -2.54 -39.11
N GLN A 479 39.68 -2.27 -38.90
CA GLN A 479 40.23 -0.92 -38.91
C GLN A 479 40.13 -0.23 -40.28
N GLN A 480 40.25 -0.97 -41.39
CA GLN A 480 40.11 -0.42 -42.73
C GLN A 480 38.67 0.05 -42.99
N HIS A 481 37.67 -0.64 -42.42
CA HIS A 481 36.26 -0.23 -42.50
C HIS A 481 35.88 0.93 -41.59
N LEU A 482 36.69 1.22 -40.56
CA LEU A 482 36.50 2.36 -39.66
C LEU A 482 37.24 3.63 -40.11
N ALA A 483 38.14 3.52 -41.09
CA ALA A 483 38.81 4.67 -41.69
C ALA A 483 37.83 5.36 -42.67
N PRO A 484 37.57 6.66 -42.53
CA PRO A 484 36.68 7.40 -43.44
C PRO A 484 37.20 7.47 -44.87
#